data_AF-A0A1V5NS37-F1
#
_entry.id   AF-A0A1V5NS37-F1
#
_cell.length_a   1.000
_cell.length_b   1.000
_cell.length_c   1.000
_cell.angle_alpha   90.00
_cell.angle_beta   90.00
_cell.angle_gamma   90.00
#
_symmetry.space_group_name_H-M   'P 1'
#
loop_
_entity.id
_entity.type
_entity.pdbx_description
1 polymer ?
#
loop_
_entity_poly.entity_id
_entity_poly.type
_entity_poly.pdbx_seq_one_letter_code
_entity_poly.pdbx_strand_id
1 'polypeptide(L)' 'MKFKKVGTWWNDKDIELVEINDTVYALHGWNGEEYTSCWKCSGKYLMDASKEVYCVRPIYKNIGDDFFELVRYEIFQKGE' A
#
# COMPACT_ATOMS: atom_id res chain seq x y z
N MET A 1 7.26 -12.42 3.73
CA MET A 1 6.31 -11.60 2.95
C MET A 1 7.11 -10.84 1.90
N LYS A 2 6.67 -10.79 0.64
CA LYS A 2 7.38 -10.05 -0.41
C LYS A 2 6.53 -8.85 -0.80
N PHE A 3 7.17 -7.69 -0.93
CA PHE A 3 6.55 -6.51 -1.50
C PHE A 3 7.48 -5.86 -2.51
N LYS A 4 6.90 -5.14 -3.48
CA LYS A 4 7.67 -4.33 -4.45
C LYS A 4 6.87 -3.09 -4.85
N LYS A 5 7.57 -1.98 -5.08
CA LYS A 5 6.97 -0.79 -5.71
C LYS A 5 6.66 -1.12 -7.17
N VAL A 6 5.44 -0.82 -7.60
CA VAL A 6 4.96 -1.13 -8.97
C VAL A 6 4.90 0.13 -9.82
N GLY A 7 4.63 1.28 -9.20
CA GLY A 7 4.49 2.55 -9.88
C GLY A 7 3.54 3.44 -9.10
N THR A 8 2.71 4.19 -9.83
CA THR A 8 1.71 5.10 -9.26
C THR A 8 0.36 4.84 -9.91
N TRP A 9 -0.71 5.29 -9.27
CA TRP A 9 -2.05 5.20 -9.82
C TRP A 9 -2.12 5.92 -11.18
N TRP A 10 -2.99 5.43 -12.06
CA TRP A 10 -3.04 5.91 -13.44
C TRP A 10 -3.56 7.35 -13.52
N ASN A 11 -4.56 7.68 -12.70
CA ASN A 11 -5.23 8.98 -12.67
C ASN A 11 -4.58 9.96 -11.70
N ASP A 12 -3.71 9.49 -10.82
CA ASP A 12 -3.08 10.29 -9.79
C ASP A 12 -1.66 9.78 -9.52
N LYS A 13 -0.66 10.62 -9.79
CA LYS A 13 0.76 10.26 -9.66
C LYS A 13 1.28 10.35 -8.23
N ASP A 14 0.54 10.98 -7.32
CA ASP A 14 0.91 11.08 -5.92
C ASP A 14 0.51 9.80 -5.13
N ILE A 15 -0.34 8.95 -5.73
CA ILE A 15 -0.77 7.69 -5.13
C ILE A 15 0.17 6.56 -5.57
N GLU A 16 1.03 6.11 -4.67
CA GLU A 16 1.95 4.99 -4.92
C GLU A 16 1.21 3.64 -5.02
N LEU A 17 1.70 2.74 -5.88
CA LEU A 17 1.24 1.35 -5.98
C LEU A 17 2.30 0.38 -5.45
N VAL A 18 1.89 -0.50 -4.55
CA VAL A 18 2.73 -1.57 -4.01
C VAL A 18 2.06 -2.91 -4.23
N GLU A 19 2.81 -3.87 -4.78
CA GLU A 19 2.40 -5.27 -4.84
C GLU A 19 2.81 -5.95 -3.54
N ILE A 20 1.85 -6.57 -2.86
CA ILE A 20 2.02 -7.27 -1.60
C ILE A 20 1.38 -8.66 -1.75
N ASN A 21 2.20 -9.72 -1.69
CA ASN A 21 1.73 -11.11 -1.89
C ASN A 21 0.83 -11.24 -3.15
N ASP A 22 1.35 -10.81 -4.31
CA ASP A 22 0.70 -10.85 -5.63
C ASP A 22 -0.59 -10.02 -5.77
N THR A 23 -0.93 -9.19 -4.77
CA THR A 23 -2.03 -8.22 -4.84
C THR A 23 -1.48 -6.81 -4.87
N VAL A 24 -1.88 -6.00 -5.85
CA VAL A 24 -1.49 -4.59 -5.92
C VAL A 24 -2.47 -3.73 -5.14
N TYR A 25 -1.94 -2.85 -4.30
CA TYR A 25 -2.69 -1.87 -3.54
C TYR A 25 -2.26 -0.45 -3.92
N ALA A 26 -3.23 0.44 -4.03
CA ALA A 26 -3.01 1.88 -4.06
C ALA A 26 -2.90 2.44 -2.64
N LEU A 27 -1.86 3.20 -2.36
CA LEU A 27 -1.56 3.76 -1.05
C LEU A 27 -2.08 5.20 -0.94
N HIS A 28 -3.22 5.38 -0.27
CA HIS A 28 -3.88 6.67 -0.15
C HIS A 28 -4.38 6.94 1.29
N GLY A 29 -4.44 8.22 1.66
CA GLY A 29 -4.91 8.66 2.98
C GLY A 29 -3.89 8.39 4.09
N TRP A 30 -2.63 8.75 3.87
CA TRP A 30 -1.58 8.67 4.90
C TRP A 30 -1.92 9.58 6.07
N ASN A 31 -1.92 9.04 7.29
CA ASN A 31 -2.22 9.79 8.52
C ASN A 31 -1.00 10.00 9.43
N GLY A 32 0.21 9.64 8.99
CA GLY A 32 1.43 9.63 9.82
C GLY A 32 1.86 8.25 10.29
N GLU A 33 0.96 7.27 10.28
CA GLU A 33 1.23 5.90 10.75
C GLU A 33 0.85 4.83 9.71
N GLU A 34 -0.28 5.01 9.02
CA GLU A 34 -0.79 4.10 8.00
C GLU A 34 -1.55 4.81 6.88
N TYR A 35 -1.75 4.09 5.78
CA TYR A 35 -2.65 4.51 4.70
C TYR A 35 -4.04 3.98 5.00
N THR A 36 -5.03 4.86 5.13
CA THR A 36 -6.35 4.51 5.69
C THR A 36 -7.46 4.34 4.66
N SER A 37 -7.18 4.65 3.40
CA SER A 37 -8.15 4.69 2.30
C SER A 37 -7.59 4.00 1.06
N CYS A 38 -7.04 2.80 1.22
CA CYS A 38 -6.45 2.00 0.15
C CYS A 38 -7.49 1.14 -0.57
N TRP A 39 -7.20 0.79 -1.82
CA TRP A 39 -7.97 -0.17 -2.61
C TRP A 39 -7.04 -1.11 -3.39
N LYS A 40 -7.55 -2.28 -3.78
CA LYS A 40 -6.83 -3.18 -4.67
C LYS A 40 -6.90 -2.66 -6.10
N CYS A 41 -5.80 -2.79 -6.83
CA CYS A 41 -5.69 -2.43 -8.24
C CYS A 41 -5.65 -3.70 -9.09
N SER A 42 -6.45 -3.74 -10.16
CA SER A 42 -6.53 -4.89 -11.06
C SER A 42 -6.79 -4.46 -12.51
N GLY A 43 -7.06 -5.44 -13.38
CA GLY A 43 -7.35 -5.19 -14.78
C GLY A 43 -6.14 -4.80 -15.61
N LYS A 44 -6.41 -4.31 -16.83
CA LYS A 44 -5.36 -3.91 -17.77
C LYS A 44 -4.62 -2.71 -17.22
N TYR A 45 -3.29 -2.81 -17.10
CA TYR A 45 -2.43 -1.75 -16.56
C TYR A 45 -2.79 -1.27 -15.14
N LEU A 46 -3.44 -2.12 -14.33
CA LEU A 46 -3.81 -1.80 -12.95
C LEU A 46 -4.74 -0.57 -12.83
N MET A 47 -5.68 -0.41 -13.77
CA MET A 47 -6.57 0.75 -13.82
C MET A 47 -7.89 0.58 -13.06
N ASP A 48 -8.25 -0.65 -12.71
CA ASP A 48 -9.49 -0.96 -12.00
C ASP A 48 -9.27 -0.89 -10.48
N ALA A 49 -10.24 -0.33 -9.75
CA ALA A 49 -10.22 -0.23 -8.30
C ALA A 49 -11.26 -1.16 -7.67
N SER A 50 -10.88 -1.85 -6.59
CA SER A 50 -11.84 -2.59 -5.76
C SER A 50 -12.82 -1.66 -5.05
N LYS A 51 -13.99 -2.18 -4.66
CA LYS A 51 -14.97 -1.42 -3.86
C LYS A 51 -14.63 -1.42 -2.38
N GLU A 52 -13.94 -2.47 -1.92
CA GLU A 52 -13.48 -2.63 -0.55
C GLU A 52 -12.38 -1.61 -0.23
N VAL A 53 -12.44 -1.10 1.00
CA VAL A 53 -11.44 -0.17 1.55
C VAL A 53 -10.53 -0.91 2.51
N TYR A 54 -9.23 -0.64 2.42
CA TYR A 54 -8.21 -1.25 3.25
C TYR A 54 -7.42 -0.18 4.01
N CYS A 55 -6.94 -0.54 5.20
CA CYS A 55 -5.77 0.08 5.81
C CYS A 55 -4.52 -0.71 5.40
N VAL A 56 -3.47 0.01 5.00
CA VAL A 56 -2.16 -0.56 4.71
C VAL A 56 -1.13 0.13 5.60
N ARG A 57 -0.52 -0.62 6.52
CA ARG A 57 0.43 -0.09 7.50
C ARG A 57 1.86 -0.54 7.18
N PRO A 58 2.80 0.37 6.89
CA PRO A 58 4.20 0.01 6.77
C PRO A 58 4.77 -0.37 8.14
N ILE A 59 5.55 -1.46 8.19
CA ILE A 59 6.21 -1.93 9.40
C ILE A 59 7.71 -1.78 9.22
N TYR A 60 8.29 -0.91 10.03
CA TYR A 60 9.71 -0.64 10.01
C TYR A 60 10.43 -1.40 11.12
N LYS A 61 11.69 -1.78 10.86
CA LYS A 61 12.60 -2.32 11.86
C LYS A 61 13.73 -1.33 12.07
N ASN A 62 14.05 -1.04 13.34
CA ASN A 62 15.24 -0.28 13.68
C ASN A 62 16.49 -1.11 13.33
N ILE A 63 17.42 -0.51 12.59
CA ILE A 63 18.67 -1.12 12.14
C ILE A 63 19.90 -0.29 12.56
N GLY A 64 19.75 0.59 13.55
CA GLY A 64 20.81 1.46 14.06
C GLY A 64 20.27 2.73 14.71
N ASP A 65 21.18 3.60 15.13
CA ASP A 65 20.91 4.72 16.04
C ASP A 65 19.84 5.72 15.55
N ASP A 66 19.55 5.79 14.24
CA ASP A 66 18.42 6.54 13.66
C ASP A 66 17.95 5.96 12.30
N PHE A 67 18.31 4.71 12.01
CA PHE A 67 18.02 4.10 10.72
C PHE A 67 16.88 3.08 10.85
N PHE A 68 15.90 3.21 9.97
CA PHE A 68 14.74 2.33 9.90
C PHE A 68 14.63 1.74 8.50
N GLU A 69 14.44 0.43 8.44
CA GLU A 69 14.21 -0.29 7.19
C GLU A 69 12.74 -0.72 7.13
N LEU A 70 12.09 -0.52 5.98
CA LEU A 70 10.76 -1.06 5.72
C LEU A 70 10.85 -2.58 5.52
N VAL A 71 10.25 -3.36 6.42
CA VAL A 71 10.37 -4.83 6.40
C VAL A 71 9.14 -5.49 5.79
N ARG A 72 7.95 -4.92 6.01
CA ARG A 72 6.69 -5.46 5.47
C ARG A 72 5.59 -4.40 5.52
N TYR A 73 4.44 -4.77 4.95
CA TYR A 73 3.17 -4.09 5.18
C TYR A 73 2.22 -4.99 5.95
N GLU A 74 1.32 -4.41 6.73
CA GLU A 74 0.16 -5.10 7.31
C GLU A 74 -1.10 -4.55 6.67
N ILE A 75 -2.03 -5.43 6.29
CA ILE A 75 -3.24 -5.08 5.55
C ILE A 75 -4.45 -5.44 6.41
N PHE A 76 -5.35 -4.48 6.57
CA PHE A 76 -6.62 -4.66 7.28
C PHE A 76 -7.74 -4.21 6.36
N GLN A 77 -8.72 -5.09 6.10
CA GLN A 77 -9.93 -4.66 5.41
C GLN A 77 -10.81 -3.89 6.41
N LYS A 78 -11.25 -2.69 6.04
CA LYS A 78 -12.31 -2.02 6.80
C LYS A 78 -13.62 -2.77 6.52
N GLY A 79 -14.18 -3.37 7.55
CA GLY A 79 -15.53 -3.93 7.49
C GLY A 79 -16.55 -2.82 7.24
N GLU A 80 -17.62 -3.16 6.52
CA GLU A 80 -18.80 -2.29 6.35
C GLU A 80 -19.46 -1.93 7.69
#